data_AF-A0A2M8S678-F1
#
_entry.id   AF-A0A2M8S678-F1
#
_cell.length_a   1.000
_cell.length_b   1.000
_cell.length_c   1.000
_cell.angle_alpha   90.00
_cell.angle_beta   90.00
_cell.angle_gamma   90.00
#
_symmetry.space_group_name_H-M   'P 1'
#
loop_
_entity.id
_entity.type
_entity.pdbx_description
1 polymer ?
#
loop_
_entity_poly.entity_id
_entity_poly.type
_entity_poly.pdbx_seq_one_letter_code
_entity_poly.pdbx_strand_id
1 'polypeptide(L)'
;MNFAMWRKALQVIPEVSKEEWDSLDIVSKWLIATRAAVLVMTFLSAVLAGLFALHDHAKVNPVNWLVLVLGLVLAHAANNIFNDYTDYVRGVDKDNYYRTMYGPQPVADGLLTKTQHLIYFAVTGLLALACGVYLLFVSGGDRVVWLLLGLGAFFVLFYTWPLKYIAMGELAVLIVWGPLMIGGGYYVL
;
A
#
# COMPACT_ATOMS: atom_id res chain seq x y z
N MET A 1 14.45 16.02 -9.96
CA MET A 1 13.99 14.62 -9.82
C MET A 1 15.20 13.74 -9.57
N ASN A 2 15.20 12.97 -8.48
CA ASN A 2 16.32 12.15 -8.02
C ASN A 2 16.10 10.68 -8.38
N PHE A 3 16.27 10.34 -9.67
CA PHE A 3 16.07 8.98 -10.18
C PHE A 3 16.94 7.93 -9.51
N ALA A 4 18.14 8.30 -9.04
CA ALA A 4 19.00 7.41 -8.27
C ALA A 4 18.34 6.99 -6.95
N MET A 5 17.74 7.94 -6.22
CA MET A 5 16.98 7.64 -5.01
C MET A 5 15.72 6.83 -5.31
N TRP A 6 15.03 7.09 -6.43
CA TRP A 6 13.86 6.31 -6.81
C TRP A 6 14.21 4.83 -6.99
N ARG A 7 15.29 4.56 -7.74
CA ARG A 7 15.79 3.19 -7.90
C ARG A 7 16.19 2.57 -6.57
N LYS A 8 16.89 3.30 -5.70
CA LYS A 8 17.28 2.83 -4.37
C LYS A 8 16.05 2.46 -3.53
N ALA A 9 15.05 3.33 -3.45
CA ALA A 9 13.83 3.11 -2.67
C ALA A 9 12.93 1.98 -3.19
N LEU A 10 13.03 1.65 -4.48
CA LEU A 10 12.35 0.49 -5.07
C LEU A 10 13.08 -0.84 -4.83
N GLN A 11 14.36 -0.81 -4.48
CA GLN A 11 15.18 -2.02 -4.27
C GLN A 11 15.36 -2.36 -2.79
N VAL A 12 15.49 -1.33 -1.96
CA VAL A 12 15.71 -1.45 -0.51
C VAL A 12 14.90 -0.40 0.22
N ILE A 13 14.82 -0.52 1.54
CA ILE A 13 14.24 0.52 2.38
C ILE A 13 15.40 1.41 2.86
N PRO A 14 15.63 2.60 2.26
CA PRO A 14 16.83 3.38 2.54
C PRO A 14 16.68 4.18 3.83
N GLU A 15 17.67 4.13 4.70
CA GLU A 15 17.84 5.13 5.75
C GLU A 15 18.37 6.44 5.13
N VAL A 16 17.84 7.57 5.60
CA VAL A 16 18.19 8.91 5.12
C VAL A 16 18.27 9.87 6.30
N SER A 17 19.25 10.77 6.28
CA SER A 17 19.34 11.82 7.28
C SER A 17 18.27 12.90 7.05
N LYS A 18 18.02 13.75 8.06
CA LYS A 18 17.08 14.88 7.90
C LYS A 18 17.51 15.84 6.78
N GLU A 19 18.80 16.13 6.68
CA GLU A 19 19.38 16.98 5.64
C GLU A 19 19.20 16.37 4.24
N GLU A 20 19.47 15.06 4.10
CA GLU A 20 19.25 14.35 2.84
C GLU A 20 17.77 14.38 2.48
N TRP A 21 16.89 14.04 3.43
CA TRP A 21 15.45 14.06 3.26
C TRP A 21 14.94 15.42 2.78
N ASP A 22 15.37 16.52 3.40
CA ASP A 22 14.88 17.85 3.05
C ASP A 22 15.26 18.23 1.60
N SER A 23 16.37 17.70 1.08
CA SER A 23 16.79 17.87 -0.33
C SER A 23 16.02 17.00 -1.34
N LEU A 24 15.29 15.98 -0.89
CA LEU A 24 14.58 15.04 -1.76
C LEU A 24 13.31 15.64 -2.38
N ASP A 25 13.03 15.24 -3.61
CA ASP A 25 11.74 15.52 -4.26
C ASP A 25 10.59 14.73 -3.63
N ILE A 26 9.36 15.17 -3.91
CA ILE A 26 8.15 14.61 -3.33
C ILE A 26 7.96 13.12 -3.64
N VAL A 27 8.41 12.66 -4.81
CA VAL A 27 8.29 11.26 -5.22
C VAL A 27 9.27 10.41 -4.41
N SER A 28 10.53 10.84 -4.28
CA SER A 28 11.50 10.18 -3.39
C SER A 28 10.97 10.07 -1.97
N LYS A 29 10.43 11.16 -1.41
CA LYS A 29 9.84 11.18 -0.06
C LYS A 29 8.68 10.19 0.06
N TRP A 30 7.81 10.14 -0.95
CA TRP A 30 6.69 9.20 -0.99
C TRP A 30 7.15 7.74 -1.09
N LEU A 31 8.13 7.43 -1.94
CA LEU A 31 8.67 6.08 -2.08
C LEU A 31 9.29 5.56 -0.77
N ILE A 32 10.01 6.43 -0.05
CA ILE A 32 10.59 6.09 1.25
C ILE A 32 9.48 5.91 2.29
N ALA A 33 8.55 6.87 2.40
CA ALA A 33 7.48 6.83 3.40
C ALA A 33 6.52 5.64 3.24
N THR A 34 6.36 5.13 2.01
CA THR A 34 5.50 3.98 1.70
C THR A 34 6.20 2.64 1.78
N ARG A 35 7.53 2.63 1.99
CA ARG A 35 8.40 1.44 1.92
C ARG A 35 8.27 0.77 0.54
N ALA A 36 8.51 1.53 -0.52
CA ALA A 36 8.22 1.13 -1.89
C ALA A 36 8.84 -0.22 -2.32
N ALA A 37 10.00 -0.60 -1.76
CA ALA A 37 10.64 -1.89 -1.99
C ALA A 37 9.71 -3.09 -1.77
N VAL A 38 8.78 -3.03 -0.80
CA VAL A 38 7.84 -4.13 -0.57
C VAL A 38 6.63 -4.10 -1.51
N LEU A 39 6.35 -3.00 -2.20
CA LEU A 39 5.18 -2.89 -3.09
C LEU A 39 5.29 -3.77 -4.34
N VAL A 40 6.49 -4.24 -4.68
CA VAL A 40 6.71 -5.20 -5.78
C VAL A 40 5.88 -6.48 -5.62
N MET A 41 5.68 -6.96 -4.39
CA MET A 41 4.87 -8.15 -4.15
C MET A 41 3.39 -7.93 -4.49
N THR A 42 2.89 -6.71 -4.28
CA THR A 42 1.52 -6.31 -4.63
C THR A 42 1.37 -6.15 -6.13
N PHE A 43 2.38 -5.58 -6.80
CA PHE A 43 2.43 -5.56 -8.26
C PHE A 43 2.38 -6.98 -8.83
N LEU A 44 3.17 -7.92 -8.31
CA LEU A 44 3.15 -9.32 -8.74
C LEU A 44 1.79 -9.98 -8.50
N SER A 45 1.10 -9.64 -7.41
CA SER A 45 -0.26 -10.14 -7.13
C SER A 45 -1.26 -9.69 -8.21
N ALA A 46 -1.18 -8.43 -8.64
CA ALA A 46 -2.01 -7.91 -9.73
C ALA A 46 -1.62 -8.47 -11.12
N VAL A 47 -0.34 -8.79 -11.34
CA VAL A 47 0.10 -9.54 -12.52
C VAL A 47 -0.53 -10.94 -12.53
N LEU A 48 -0.47 -11.67 -11.41
CA LEU A 48 -1.08 -13.00 -11.29
C LEU A 48 -2.58 -12.97 -11.51
N ALA A 49 -3.29 -11.99 -10.94
CA ALA A 49 -4.71 -11.76 -11.19
C ALA A 49 -5.02 -11.64 -12.69
N GLY A 50 -4.26 -10.80 -13.41
CA GLY A 50 -4.41 -10.63 -14.85
C GLY A 50 -4.07 -11.90 -15.64
N LEU A 51 -3.02 -12.63 -15.26
CA LEU A 51 -2.65 -13.89 -15.89
C LEU A 51 -3.72 -14.97 -15.71
N PHE A 52 -4.33 -15.07 -14.53
CA PHE A 52 -5.43 -16.01 -14.30
C PHE A 52 -6.67 -15.65 -15.12
N ALA A 53 -7.02 -14.37 -15.22
CA ALA A 53 -8.15 -13.93 -16.03
C ALA A 53 -7.91 -14.24 -17.52
N LEU A 54 -6.70 -14.00 -18.01
CA LEU A 54 -6.31 -14.35 -19.38
C LEU A 54 -6.29 -15.87 -19.62
N HIS A 55 -5.88 -16.66 -18.63
CA HIS A 55 -5.90 -18.13 -18.70
C HIS A 55 -7.32 -18.66 -18.90
N ASP A 56 -8.30 -18.06 -18.22
CA ASP A 56 -9.73 -18.39 -18.35
C ASP A 56 -10.40 -17.72 -19.56
N HIS A 57 -9.60 -17.20 -20.49
CA HIS A 57 -10.05 -16.53 -21.71
C HIS A 57 -10.95 -15.31 -21.48
N ALA A 58 -10.84 -14.67 -20.31
CA ALA A 58 -11.52 -13.40 -20.04
C ALA A 58 -11.01 -12.30 -21.00
N LYS A 59 -11.90 -11.38 -21.37
CA LYS A 59 -11.56 -10.22 -22.19
C LYS A 59 -10.98 -9.11 -21.32
N VAL A 60 -9.76 -9.31 -20.83
CA VAL A 60 -9.09 -8.35 -19.95
C VAL A 60 -8.82 -7.05 -20.70
N ASN A 61 -9.44 -5.96 -20.23
CA ASN A 61 -9.14 -4.63 -20.72
C ASN A 61 -7.81 -4.14 -20.10
N PRO A 62 -6.78 -3.79 -20.91
CA PRO A 62 -5.48 -3.34 -20.38
C PRO A 62 -5.57 -2.11 -19.47
N VAL A 63 -6.54 -1.22 -19.69
CA VAL A 63 -6.77 -0.04 -18.84
C VAL A 63 -7.28 -0.47 -17.48
N ASN A 64 -8.26 -1.39 -17.42
CA ASN A 64 -8.80 -1.90 -16.16
C ASN A 64 -7.71 -2.63 -15.36
N TRP A 65 -6.87 -3.43 -16.03
CA TRP A 65 -5.72 -4.08 -15.40
C TRP A 65 -4.73 -3.07 -14.83
N LEU A 66 -4.38 -2.02 -15.58
CA LEU A 66 -3.49 -0.97 -15.08
C LEU A 66 -4.10 -0.23 -13.89
N VAL A 67 -5.40 0.07 -13.91
CA VAL A 67 -6.10 0.71 -12.79
C VAL A 67 -6.13 -0.21 -11.57
N LEU A 68 -6.31 -1.52 -11.75
CA LEU A 68 -6.20 -2.50 -10.66
C LEU A 68 -4.80 -2.49 -10.04
N VAL A 69 -3.76 -2.56 -10.87
CA VAL A 69 -2.36 -2.52 -10.41
C VAL A 69 -2.11 -1.25 -9.59
N LEU A 70 -2.48 -0.09 -10.12
CA LEU A 70 -2.31 1.20 -9.44
C LEU A 70 -3.10 1.24 -8.14
N GLY A 71 -4.37 0.83 -8.16
CA GLY A 71 -5.24 0.82 -6.99
C GLY A 71 -4.70 -0.05 -5.86
N LEU A 72 -4.26 -1.27 -6.17
CA LEU A 72 -3.69 -2.19 -5.17
C LEU A 72 -2.35 -1.69 -4.61
N VAL A 73 -1.45 -1.18 -5.46
CA VAL A 73 -0.17 -0.60 -5.03
C VAL A 73 -0.38 0.61 -4.12
N LEU A 74 -1.29 1.51 -4.49
CA LEU A 74 -1.64 2.68 -3.69
C LEU A 74 -2.33 2.28 -2.37
N ALA A 75 -3.20 1.27 -2.38
CA ALA A 75 -3.84 0.77 -1.17
C ALA A 75 -2.82 0.20 -0.17
N HIS A 76 -1.87 -0.61 -0.65
CA HIS A 76 -0.79 -1.14 0.18
C HIS A 76 0.15 -0.02 0.67
N ALA A 77 0.49 0.94 -0.19
CA ALA A 77 1.27 2.12 0.19
C ALA A 77 0.58 2.94 1.30
N ALA A 78 -0.73 3.18 1.17
CA ALA A 78 -1.54 3.84 2.19
C ALA A 78 -1.56 3.06 3.51
N ASN A 79 -1.74 1.74 3.45
CA ASN A 79 -1.66 0.87 4.64
C ASN A 79 -0.30 0.98 5.34
N ASN A 80 0.81 1.01 4.59
CA ASN A 80 2.15 1.14 5.16
C ASN A 80 2.34 2.49 5.88
N ILE A 81 1.88 3.59 5.28
CA ILE A 81 1.91 4.92 5.92
C ILE A 81 1.05 4.92 7.19
N PHE A 82 -0.17 4.37 7.13
CA PHE A 82 -1.09 4.34 8.27
C PHE A 82 -0.62 3.44 9.41
N ASN A 83 0.02 2.31 9.06
CA ASN A 83 0.67 1.41 10.00
C ASN A 83 1.77 2.11 10.78
N ASP A 84 2.65 2.83 10.08
CA ASP A 84 3.71 3.63 10.68
C ASP A 84 3.16 4.69 11.64
N TYR A 85 2.12 5.42 11.22
CA TYR A 85 1.46 6.40 12.07
C TYR A 85 0.88 5.80 13.35
N THR A 86 0.17 4.68 13.21
CA THR A 86 -0.55 4.03 14.31
C THR A 86 0.44 3.51 15.34
N ASP A 87 1.50 2.85 14.90
CA ASP A 87 2.53 2.31 15.79
C ASP A 87 3.29 3.42 16.52
N TYR A 88 3.55 4.56 15.84
CA TYR A 88 4.13 5.74 16.46
C TYR A 88 3.23 6.34 17.55
N VAL A 89 1.94 6.55 17.25
CA VAL A 89 0.98 7.10 18.22
C VAL A 89 0.76 6.19 19.41
N ARG A 90 0.79 4.87 19.20
CA ARG A 90 0.65 3.85 20.26
C ARG A 90 1.93 3.63 21.07
N GLY A 91 3.05 4.25 20.67
CA GLY A 91 4.31 4.15 21.38
C GLY A 91 5.02 2.81 21.22
N VAL A 92 4.62 1.98 20.25
CA VAL A 92 5.34 0.74 19.88
C VAL A 92 6.74 1.05 19.34
N ASP A 93 6.90 2.26 18.82
CA ASP A 93 8.13 2.75 18.19
C ASP A 93 9.10 3.39 19.19
N LYS A 94 8.71 3.56 20.47
CA LYS A 94 9.60 4.10 21.51
C LYS A 94 10.59 3.03 21.95
N ASP A 95 11.88 3.37 21.89
CA ASP A 95 13.01 2.54 22.38
C ASP A 95 13.09 1.13 21.76
N ASN A 96 12.54 0.94 20.56
CA ASN A 96 12.47 -0.35 19.88
C ASN A 96 13.61 -0.53 18.85
N TYR A 97 14.79 -0.90 19.34
CA TYR A 97 16.01 -1.12 18.55
C TYR A 97 15.82 -2.06 17.34
N TYR A 98 15.00 -3.09 17.46
CA TYR A 98 14.74 -4.03 16.35
C TYR A 98 13.95 -3.39 15.22
N ARG A 99 13.14 -2.38 15.52
CA ARG A 99 12.26 -1.74 14.55
C ARG A 99 12.95 -0.64 13.74
N THR A 100 13.94 0.03 14.32
CA THR A 100 14.82 0.95 13.57
C THR A 100 15.64 0.25 12.50
N MET A 101 15.89 -1.07 12.64
CA MET A 101 16.56 -1.88 11.61
C MET A 101 15.67 -2.24 10.41
N TYR A 102 14.34 -2.04 10.49
CA TYR A 102 13.39 -2.37 9.43
C TYR A 102 13.18 -1.22 8.41
N GLY A 103 13.92 -0.12 8.54
CA GLY A 103 13.86 1.05 7.67
C GLY A 103 13.47 2.35 8.40
N PRO A 104 13.49 3.50 7.70
CA PRO A 104 13.16 4.77 8.32
C PRO A 104 11.71 4.77 8.76
N GLN A 105 11.46 5.41 9.89
CA GLN A 105 10.16 5.67 10.45
C GLN A 105 9.90 7.16 10.32
N PRO A 106 9.27 7.63 9.23
CA PRO A 106 9.26 9.04 8.86
C PRO A 106 8.83 9.99 9.97
N VAL A 107 7.89 9.57 10.82
CA VAL A 107 7.43 10.37 11.96
C VAL A 107 8.35 10.25 13.16
N ALA A 108 8.84 9.05 13.50
CA ALA A 108 9.70 8.84 14.65
C ALA A 108 11.10 9.49 14.45
N ASP A 109 11.61 9.44 13.22
CA ASP A 109 12.91 10.02 12.82
C ASP A 109 12.83 11.53 12.55
N GLY A 110 11.65 12.15 12.70
CA GLY A 110 11.44 13.59 12.48
C GLY A 110 11.52 14.02 11.00
N LEU A 111 11.48 13.09 10.06
CA LEU A 111 11.47 13.36 8.62
C LEU A 111 10.16 14.04 8.20
N LEU A 112 9.03 13.59 8.76
CA LEU A 112 7.69 14.14 8.59
C LEU A 112 7.04 14.47 9.94
N THR A 113 6.25 15.54 9.96
CA THR A 113 5.31 15.78 11.06
C THR A 113 4.12 14.81 10.98
N LYS A 114 3.44 14.58 12.12
CA LYS A 114 2.19 13.78 12.16
C LYS A 114 1.17 14.22 11.11
N THR A 115 0.98 15.53 10.95
CA THR A 115 0.04 16.09 9.98
C THR A 115 0.46 15.80 8.54
N GLN A 116 1.73 16.02 8.20
CA GLN A 116 2.23 15.71 6.85
C GLN A 116 2.10 14.22 6.52
N HIS A 117 2.39 13.35 7.48
CA HIS A 117 2.28 11.91 7.31
C HIS A 117 0.82 11.47 7.10
N LEU A 118 -0.14 12.06 7.82
CA LEU A 118 -1.57 11.84 7.59
C LEU A 118 -2.05 12.40 6.25
N ILE A 119 -1.48 13.50 5.75
CA ILE A 119 -1.76 14.00 4.40
C ILE A 119 -1.29 12.98 3.35
N TYR A 120 -0.08 12.42 3.52
CA TYR A 120 0.44 11.37 2.64
C TYR A 120 -0.49 10.15 2.63
N PHE A 121 -0.96 9.72 3.80
CA PHE A 121 -1.95 8.65 3.92
C PHE A 121 -3.25 9.00 3.18
N ALA A 122 -3.85 10.17 3.47
CA ALA A 122 -5.13 10.56 2.91
C ALA A 122 -5.07 10.69 1.38
N VAL A 123 -4.04 11.35 0.83
CA VAL A 123 -3.89 11.49 -0.63
C VAL A 123 -3.69 10.12 -1.28
N THR A 124 -2.78 9.29 -0.74
CA THR A 124 -2.51 7.96 -1.30
C THR A 124 -3.74 7.06 -1.23
N GLY A 125 -4.46 7.06 -0.09
CA GLY A 125 -5.68 6.29 0.11
C GLY A 125 -6.85 6.75 -0.75
N LEU A 126 -7.02 8.06 -0.95
CA LEU A 126 -8.05 8.61 -1.84
C LEU A 126 -7.79 8.25 -3.31
N LEU A 127 -6.52 8.25 -3.75
CA LEU A 127 -6.16 7.79 -5.10
C LEU A 127 -6.42 6.29 -5.26
N ALA A 128 -6.09 5.47 -4.25
CA ALA A 128 -6.42 4.04 -4.24
C ALA A 128 -7.94 3.80 -4.33
N LEU A 129 -8.71 4.55 -3.54
CA LEU A 129 -10.17 4.50 -3.53
C LEU A 129 -10.74 4.91 -4.89
N ALA A 130 -10.20 5.95 -5.52
CA ALA A 130 -10.62 6.38 -6.86
C ALA A 130 -10.43 5.27 -7.91
N CYS A 131 -9.31 4.54 -7.86
CA CYS A 131 -9.10 3.35 -8.70
C CYS A 131 -10.14 2.27 -8.43
N GLY A 132 -10.43 1.97 -7.16
CA GLY A 132 -11.44 0.99 -6.78
C GLY A 132 -12.86 1.37 -7.22
N VAL A 133 -13.24 2.64 -7.06
CA VAL A 133 -14.53 3.17 -7.52
C VAL A 133 -14.65 3.13 -9.05
N TYR A 134 -13.56 3.41 -9.78
CA TYR A 134 -13.54 3.24 -11.23
C TYR A 134 -13.82 1.79 -11.63
N LEU A 135 -13.13 0.82 -11.01
CA LEU A 135 -13.30 -0.62 -11.29
C LEU A 135 -14.72 -1.10 -10.95
N LEU A 136 -15.27 -0.59 -9.86
CA LEU A 136 -16.66 -0.82 -9.48
C LEU A 136 -17.65 -0.27 -10.53
N PHE A 137 -17.37 0.91 -11.08
CA PHE A 137 -18.22 1.50 -12.11
C PHE A 137 -18.18 0.69 -13.41
N VAL A 138 -16.99 0.29 -13.89
CA VAL A 138 -16.86 -0.49 -15.13
C VAL A 138 -17.36 -1.94 -15.00
N SER A 139 -17.44 -2.48 -13.78
CA SER A 139 -18.11 -3.76 -13.49
C SER A 139 -19.64 -3.64 -13.36
N GLY A 140 -20.21 -2.46 -13.65
CA GLY A 140 -21.66 -2.24 -13.59
C GLY A 140 -22.23 -2.18 -12.18
N GLY A 141 -21.40 -1.87 -11.18
CA GLY A 141 -21.82 -1.86 -9.78
C GLY A 141 -22.03 -3.25 -9.20
N ASP A 142 -21.26 -4.24 -9.68
CA ASP A 142 -21.33 -5.62 -9.20
C ASP A 142 -21.20 -5.71 -7.67
N ARG A 143 -22.04 -6.56 -7.06
CA ARG A 143 -22.14 -6.67 -5.59
C ARG A 143 -20.89 -7.26 -4.95
N VAL A 144 -20.21 -8.18 -5.64
CA VAL A 144 -18.96 -8.76 -5.18
C VAL A 144 -17.85 -7.73 -5.28
N VAL A 145 -17.79 -6.94 -6.35
CA VAL A 145 -16.81 -5.84 -6.47
C VAL A 145 -17.02 -4.78 -5.38
N TRP A 146 -18.28 -4.46 -5.05
CA TRP A 146 -18.61 -3.62 -3.88
C TRP A 146 -18.06 -4.21 -2.57
N LEU A 147 -18.26 -5.50 -2.34
CA LEU A 147 -17.74 -6.20 -1.17
C LEU A 147 -16.21 -6.17 -1.12
N LEU A 148 -15.55 -6.45 -2.24
CA LEU A 148 -14.09 -6.41 -2.36
C LEU A 148 -13.53 -5.02 -2.05
N LEU A 149 -14.16 -3.96 -2.55
CA LEU A 149 -13.78 -2.58 -2.25
C LEU A 149 -13.92 -2.28 -0.75
N GLY A 150 -15.03 -2.71 -0.14
CA GLY A 150 -15.27 -2.56 1.30
C GLY A 150 -14.26 -3.32 2.16
N LEU A 151 -13.93 -4.57 1.78
CA LEU A 151 -12.90 -5.37 2.45
C LEU A 151 -11.51 -4.74 2.31
N GLY A 152 -11.18 -4.22 1.12
CA GLY A 152 -9.93 -3.49 0.90
C GLY A 152 -9.81 -2.27 1.82
N ALA A 153 -10.85 -1.44 1.88
CA ALA A 153 -10.89 -0.28 2.77
C ALA A 153 -10.79 -0.68 4.25
N PHE A 154 -11.46 -1.78 4.63
CA PHE A 154 -11.37 -2.33 5.97
C PHE A 154 -9.93 -2.74 6.31
N PHE A 155 -9.25 -3.52 5.47
CA PHE A 155 -7.89 -3.97 5.77
C PHE A 155 -6.87 -2.83 5.78
N VAL A 156 -6.99 -1.84 4.89
CA VAL A 156 -6.10 -0.65 4.89
C VAL A 156 -6.16 0.10 6.23
N LEU A 157 -7.34 0.17 6.86
CA LEU A 157 -7.53 0.89 8.13
C LEU A 157 -7.29 0.01 9.35
N PHE A 158 -7.75 -1.23 9.33
CA PHE A 158 -7.87 -2.07 10.52
C PHE A 158 -6.79 -3.16 10.63
N TYR A 159 -5.95 -3.35 9.60
CA TYR A 159 -4.82 -4.27 9.66
C TYR A 159 -3.91 -3.96 10.85
N THR A 160 -3.44 -2.72 10.94
CA THR A 160 -2.54 -2.32 12.01
C THR A 160 -3.24 -2.31 13.35
N TRP A 161 -4.44 -1.73 13.43
CA TRP A 161 -5.21 -1.72 14.67
C TRP A 161 -6.69 -1.99 14.37
N PRO A 162 -7.32 -3.00 14.98
CA PRO A 162 -6.79 -3.81 16.09
C PRO A 162 -6.07 -5.09 15.63
N LEU A 163 -6.20 -5.52 14.37
CA LEU A 163 -5.96 -6.91 13.97
C LEU A 163 -4.56 -7.42 14.31
N LYS A 164 -3.51 -6.68 13.92
CA LYS A 164 -2.12 -7.02 14.25
C LYS A 164 -1.88 -7.14 15.76
N TYR A 165 -2.52 -6.31 16.58
CA TYR A 165 -2.32 -6.30 18.05
C TYR A 165 -3.07 -7.43 18.76
N ILE A 166 -4.12 -7.97 18.15
CA ILE A 166 -4.85 -9.13 18.68
C ILE A 166 -4.41 -10.46 18.04
N ALA A 167 -3.16 -10.52 17.54
CA ALA A 167 -2.56 -11.68 16.87
C ALA A 167 -3.28 -12.15 15.58
N MET A 168 -4.12 -11.29 14.98
CA MET A 168 -4.81 -11.55 13.71
C MET A 168 -4.04 -11.03 12.49
N GLY A 169 -2.84 -10.49 12.68
CA GLY A 169 -2.01 -9.91 11.62
C GLY A 169 -1.66 -10.91 10.52
N GLU A 170 -1.13 -12.09 10.87
CA GLU A 170 -0.75 -13.12 9.90
C GLU A 170 -1.94 -13.63 9.08
N LEU A 171 -3.09 -13.82 9.73
CA LEU A 171 -4.31 -14.22 9.04
C LEU A 171 -4.79 -13.11 8.09
N ALA A 172 -4.70 -11.85 8.50
CA ALA A 172 -5.02 -10.71 7.64
C ALA A 172 -4.09 -10.65 6.42
N VAL A 173 -2.78 -10.86 6.60
CA VAL A 173 -1.81 -10.93 5.50
C VAL A 173 -2.17 -12.05 4.52
N LEU A 174 -2.47 -13.26 5.03
CA LEU A 174 -2.88 -14.39 4.19
C LEU A 174 -4.12 -14.06 3.35
N ILE A 175 -5.14 -13.48 3.97
CA ILE A 175 -6.41 -13.11 3.31
C ILE A 175 -6.18 -12.00 2.27
N VAL A 176 -5.39 -10.99 2.62
CA VAL A 176 -5.16 -9.82 1.76
C VAL A 176 -4.36 -10.22 0.52
N TRP A 177 -3.22 -10.90 0.67
CA TRP A 177 -2.34 -11.17 -0.45
C TRP A 177 -2.83 -12.27 -1.39
N GLY A 178 -3.47 -13.31 -0.87
CA GLY A 178 -3.99 -14.39 -1.71
C GLY A 178 -5.41 -14.09 -2.21
N PRO A 179 -6.45 -14.39 -1.40
CA PRO A 179 -7.84 -14.25 -1.83
C PRO A 179 -8.23 -12.86 -2.33
N LEU A 180 -7.84 -11.78 -1.65
CA LEU A 180 -8.31 -10.44 -2.02
C LEU A 180 -7.52 -9.82 -3.18
N MET A 181 -6.19 -9.72 -3.07
CA MET A 181 -5.38 -9.07 -4.11
C MET A 181 -5.35 -9.88 -5.41
N ILE A 182 -5.13 -11.20 -5.33
CA ILE A 182 -5.07 -12.06 -6.52
C ILE A 182 -6.48 -12.47 -6.94
N GLY A 183 -7.25 -13.08 -6.04
CA GLY A 183 -8.59 -13.60 -6.37
C GLY A 183 -9.60 -12.50 -6.68
N GLY A 184 -9.64 -11.46 -5.84
CA GLY A 184 -10.48 -10.28 -6.08
C GLY A 184 -10.04 -9.50 -7.32
N GLY A 185 -8.72 -9.36 -7.53
CA GLY A 185 -8.18 -8.80 -8.76
C GLY A 185 -8.61 -9.58 -10.00
N TYR A 186 -8.48 -10.91 -9.97
CA TYR A 186 -8.92 -11.80 -11.03
C TYR A 186 -10.42 -11.64 -11.32
N TYR A 187 -11.25 -11.57 -10.27
CA TYR A 187 -12.70 -11.43 -10.41
C TYR A 187 -13.13 -10.10 -11.04
N VAL A 188 -12.37 -9.02 -10.80
CA VAL A 188 -12.65 -7.68 -11.31
C VAL A 188 -12.28 -7.53 -12.79
N LEU A 189 -11.37 -8.37 -13.32
CA LEU A 189 -10.81 -8.26 -14.67
C LEU A 189 -11.55 -9.12 -15.70
#